data_AF-A0A8T1G8E3-F1
#
_entry.id   AF-A0A8T1G8E3-F1
#
_cell.length_a   1.000
_cell.length_b   1.000
_cell.length_c   1.000
_cell.angle_alpha   90.00
_cell.angle_beta   90.00
_cell.angle_gamma   90.00
#
_symmetry.space_group_name_H-M   'P 1'
#
loop_
_entity.id
_entity.type
_entity.pdbx_description
1 polymer ?
#
loop_
_entity_poly.entity_id
_entity_poly.type
_entity_poly.pdbx_seq_one_letter_code
_entity_poly.pdbx_strand_id
1 'polypeptide(L)'
;MTPPDRSQWKRVDVVVPAGPLGLIVSKSPTGEGHVIVDGFRPVGGSAEPGALEKHGEIGPNSLLLGVNAHDFTDAAACWSFEKIREILVSTSSAERVVRFLVPPPPPAVQFEEIAAHEGGKRFADVYTLGKELGAGTFSVLTTALEELRKFNARRKFRAAVSTVKATISLTKALTLGGSPRSSKDSGDEGEQRTQSAPAVVNGSAVPPPAPTASQ
;
A
#
# COMPACT_ATOMS: atom_id res chain seq x y z
N MET A 1 -9.73 20.88 2.52
CA MET A 1 -8.44 20.57 3.19
C MET A 1 -7.37 21.33 2.42
N THR A 2 -6.77 22.34 3.04
CA THR A 2 -5.83 23.25 2.36
C THR A 2 -4.55 22.49 1.99
N PRO A 3 -3.95 22.70 0.81
CA PRO A 3 -2.61 22.17 0.54
C PRO A 3 -1.60 22.73 1.55
N PRO A 4 -0.59 21.96 1.96
CA PRO A 4 0.45 22.44 2.88
C PRO A 4 1.26 23.55 2.21
N ASP A 5 1.66 24.56 2.98
CA ASP A 5 2.52 25.63 2.45
C ASP A 5 3.91 25.07 2.09
N ARG A 6 4.24 25.16 0.80
CA ARG A 6 5.51 24.70 0.20
C ARG A 6 6.53 25.83 0.04
N SER A 7 6.17 27.08 0.36
CA SER A 7 6.99 28.28 0.09
C SER A 7 8.35 28.28 0.81
N GLN A 8 8.42 27.61 1.96
CA GLN A 8 9.61 27.47 2.80
C GLN A 8 10.43 26.18 2.57
N TRP A 9 10.07 25.36 1.57
CA TRP A 9 10.72 24.06 1.35
C TRP A 9 11.99 24.20 0.51
N LYS A 10 13.03 23.43 0.84
CA LYS A 10 14.34 23.48 0.16
C LYS A 10 14.29 22.67 -1.14
N ARG A 11 14.72 23.25 -2.26
CA ARG A 11 15.02 22.47 -3.48
C ARG A 11 16.38 21.79 -3.32
N VAL A 12 16.45 20.49 -3.62
CA VAL A 12 17.65 19.65 -3.49
C VAL A 12 17.79 18.77 -4.73
N ASP A 13 18.90 18.93 -5.43
CA ASP A 13 19.22 18.19 -6.66
C ASP A 13 20.36 17.21 -6.35
N VAL A 14 20.09 15.91 -6.45
CA VAL A 14 21.04 14.85 -6.08
C VAL A 14 21.46 14.06 -7.31
N VAL A 15 22.77 14.05 -7.58
CA VAL A 15 23.39 13.16 -8.58
C VAL A 15 23.40 11.74 -8.02
N VAL A 16 22.86 10.79 -8.78
CA VAL A 16 22.87 9.36 -8.41
C VAL A 16 23.38 8.50 -9.57
N PRO A 17 24.19 7.46 -9.28
CA PRO A 17 24.75 6.60 -10.30
C PRO A 17 23.68 5.70 -10.95
N ALA A 18 24.07 5.05 -12.05
CA ALA A 18 23.28 4.01 -12.68
C ALA A 18 22.92 2.88 -11.68
N GLY A 19 21.70 2.38 -11.77
CA GLY A 19 21.14 1.37 -10.87
C GLY A 19 19.83 1.80 -10.19
N PRO A 20 19.30 0.97 -9.27
CA PRO A 20 18.07 1.27 -8.53
C PRO A 20 18.29 2.41 -7.53
N LEU A 21 17.30 3.30 -7.41
CA LEU A 21 17.36 4.46 -6.49
C LEU A 21 17.25 4.09 -5.01
N GLY A 22 16.67 2.92 -4.69
CA GLY A 22 16.33 2.57 -3.31
C GLY A 22 15.24 3.46 -2.71
N LEU A 23 14.32 3.99 -3.52
CA LEU A 23 13.32 4.97 -3.08
C LEU A 23 11.94 4.31 -2.92
N ILE A 24 11.27 4.57 -1.80
CA ILE A 24 9.86 4.21 -1.55
C ILE A 24 9.03 5.48 -1.77
N VAL A 25 8.02 5.40 -2.64
CA VAL A 25 7.19 6.55 -3.01
C VAL A 25 5.71 6.23 -3.07
N SER A 26 4.91 7.22 -2.67
CA SER A 26 3.45 7.21 -2.74
C SER A 26 2.92 8.36 -3.61
N LYS A 27 1.68 8.21 -4.09
CA LYS A 27 0.95 9.28 -4.78
C LYS A 27 0.37 10.22 -3.72
N SER A 28 0.59 11.53 -3.87
CA SER A 28 0.02 12.53 -2.96
C SER A 28 -1.52 12.46 -2.94
N PRO A 29 -2.15 12.39 -1.76
CA PRO A 29 -3.61 12.38 -1.64
C PRO A 29 -4.24 13.75 -1.94
N THR A 30 -3.44 14.83 -2.01
CA THR A 30 -3.91 16.21 -2.18
C THR A 30 -4.21 16.57 -3.65
N GLY A 31 -4.14 15.61 -4.58
CA GLY A 31 -4.80 15.68 -5.89
C GLY A 31 -3.92 16.06 -7.10
N GLU A 32 -2.78 16.71 -6.89
CA GLU A 32 -1.99 17.36 -7.96
C GLU A 32 -1.04 16.43 -8.75
N GLY A 33 -1.27 15.11 -8.75
CA GLY A 33 -0.39 14.12 -9.40
C GLY A 33 1.01 13.93 -8.76
N HIS A 34 1.38 14.81 -7.83
CA HIS A 34 2.67 14.85 -7.14
C HIS A 34 3.01 13.53 -6.43
N VAL A 35 4.31 13.24 -6.34
CA VAL A 35 4.86 12.01 -5.74
C VAL A 35 5.63 12.34 -4.47
N ILE A 36 5.34 11.64 -3.38
CA ILE A 36 5.92 11.83 -2.05
C ILE A 36 6.92 10.70 -1.78
N VAL A 37 8.04 11.02 -1.14
CA VAL A 37 8.99 10.06 -0.57
C VAL A 37 8.45 9.55 0.76
N ASP A 38 8.17 8.25 0.85
CA ASP A 38 7.78 7.60 2.11
C ASP A 38 9.03 7.18 2.92
N GLY A 39 10.14 6.90 2.22
CA GLY A 39 11.41 6.49 2.81
C GLY A 39 12.33 5.81 1.81
N PHE A 40 13.31 5.07 2.31
CA PHE A 40 14.32 4.39 1.51
C PHE A 40 14.27 2.86 1.68
N ARG A 41 14.88 2.17 0.73
CA ARG A 41 15.10 0.72 0.72
C ARG A 41 16.55 0.46 0.29
N PRO A 42 17.30 -0.40 1.01
CA PRO A 42 18.67 -0.73 0.64
C PRO A 42 18.83 -1.25 -0.80
N VAL A 43 20.01 -1.01 -1.36
CA VAL A 43 20.37 -1.35 -2.75
C VAL A 43 21.62 -2.21 -2.82
N GLY A 44 21.74 -3.00 -3.90
CA GLY A 44 22.81 -4.00 -4.02
C GLY A 44 22.60 -5.24 -3.14
N GLY A 45 23.59 -6.11 -3.10
CA GLY A 45 23.50 -7.41 -2.43
C GLY A 45 23.74 -7.40 -0.91
N SER A 46 24.36 -6.36 -0.38
CA SER A 46 24.82 -6.27 1.02
C SER A 46 23.93 -5.41 1.93
N ALA A 47 22.71 -5.08 1.51
CA ALA A 47 21.80 -4.17 2.20
C ALA A 47 22.39 -2.79 2.51
N GLU A 48 23.20 -2.27 1.57
CA GLU A 48 23.80 -0.93 1.67
C GLU A 48 22.77 0.20 1.45
N PRO A 49 22.89 1.33 2.18
CA PRO A 49 22.10 2.53 1.93
C PRO A 49 22.27 3.07 0.51
N GLY A 50 21.18 3.58 -0.07
CA GLY A 50 21.16 4.15 -1.42
C GLY A 50 21.89 5.49 -1.55
N ALA A 51 22.17 5.94 -2.78
CA ALA A 51 22.82 7.24 -3.00
C ALA A 51 21.97 8.42 -2.48
N LEU A 52 20.64 8.34 -2.60
CA LEU A 52 19.70 9.33 -2.06
C LEU A 52 19.70 9.34 -0.51
N GLU A 53 19.85 8.17 0.10
CA GLU A 53 19.89 7.97 1.55
C GLU A 53 21.22 8.47 2.14
N LYS A 54 22.34 8.16 1.45
CA LYS A 54 23.70 8.64 1.77
C LYS A 54 23.88 10.16 1.57
N HIS A 55 23.01 10.81 0.80
CA HIS A 55 22.99 12.27 0.69
C HIS A 55 22.46 12.96 1.95
N GLY A 56 21.67 12.27 2.79
CA GLY A 56 21.19 12.74 4.09
C GLY A 56 20.13 13.86 4.06
N GLU A 57 20.14 14.74 3.06
CA GLU A 57 19.18 15.86 2.99
C GLU A 57 17.75 15.45 2.59
N ILE A 58 17.56 14.32 1.91
CA ILE A 58 16.22 13.90 1.46
C ILE A 58 15.57 13.08 2.58
N GLY A 59 14.52 13.61 3.20
CA GLY A 59 13.73 12.91 4.22
C GLY A 59 12.37 12.38 3.72
N PRO A 60 11.66 11.58 4.53
CA PRO A 60 10.24 11.29 4.31
C PRO A 60 9.41 12.59 4.22
N ASN A 61 8.31 12.54 3.47
CA ASN A 61 7.48 13.68 3.06
C ASN A 61 8.11 14.66 2.06
N SER A 62 9.36 14.43 1.61
CA SER A 62 9.92 15.16 0.46
C SER A 62 9.09 14.89 -0.80
N LEU A 63 8.92 15.90 -1.65
CA LEU A 63 8.25 15.78 -2.94
C LEU A 63 9.30 15.54 -4.04
N LEU A 64 9.05 14.56 -4.91
CA LEU A 64 9.86 14.31 -6.10
C LEU A 64 9.44 15.30 -7.20
N LEU A 65 10.34 16.22 -7.57
CA LEU A 65 10.10 17.24 -8.60
C LEU A 65 10.40 16.73 -10.01
N GLY A 66 11.43 15.91 -10.20
CA GLY A 66 11.89 15.55 -11.55
C GLY A 66 13.10 14.63 -11.59
N VAL A 67 13.43 14.15 -12.79
CA VAL A 67 14.68 13.44 -13.10
C VAL A 67 15.22 13.93 -14.44
N ASN A 68 16.49 14.36 -14.44
CA ASN A 68 17.14 14.98 -15.58
C ASN A 68 16.24 16.10 -16.16
N ALA A 69 16.00 16.09 -17.47
CA ALA A 69 15.15 17.05 -18.17
C ALA A 69 13.63 16.87 -17.90
N HIS A 70 13.20 15.77 -17.27
CA HIS A 70 11.78 15.56 -16.96
C HIS A 70 11.42 16.28 -15.67
N ASP A 71 10.53 17.27 -15.76
CA ASP A 71 9.90 17.90 -14.61
C ASP A 71 8.49 17.33 -14.42
N PHE A 72 8.26 16.69 -13.27
CA PHE A 72 7.00 16.03 -12.91
C PHE A 72 5.97 17.01 -12.31
N THR A 73 6.33 18.28 -12.09
CA THR A 73 5.39 19.31 -11.63
C THR A 73 4.71 20.08 -12.77
N ASP A 74 5.14 19.87 -14.01
CA ASP A 74 4.46 20.44 -15.18
C ASP A 74 3.03 19.88 -15.34
N ALA A 75 2.05 20.75 -15.15
CA ALA A 75 0.63 20.44 -15.32
C ALA A 75 0.24 20.15 -16.78
N ALA A 76 0.96 20.72 -17.77
CA ALA A 76 0.67 20.52 -19.19
C ALA A 76 1.03 19.10 -19.68
N ALA A 77 2.04 18.47 -19.08
CA ALA A 77 2.48 17.12 -19.41
C ALA A 77 1.64 15.99 -18.77
N CYS A 78 0.61 16.33 -17.97
CA CYS A 78 -0.35 15.43 -17.31
C CYS A 78 0.30 14.16 -16.72
N TRP A 79 1.18 14.35 -15.73
CA TRP A 79 1.93 13.24 -15.13
C TRP A 79 1.05 12.28 -14.31
N SER A 80 1.14 10.99 -14.64
CA SER A 80 0.61 9.90 -13.81
C SER A 80 1.74 9.25 -13.01
N PHE A 81 1.39 8.58 -11.91
CA PHE A 81 2.35 7.88 -11.04
C PHE A 81 3.08 6.75 -11.78
N GLU A 82 2.37 6.10 -12.71
CA GLU A 82 2.86 5.04 -13.59
C GLU A 82 3.87 5.60 -14.59
N LYS A 83 3.55 6.73 -15.25
CA LYS A 83 4.43 7.43 -16.20
C LYS A 83 5.70 7.99 -15.52
N ILE A 84 5.57 8.48 -14.29
CA ILE A 84 6.72 8.89 -13.46
C ILE A 84 7.58 7.65 -13.15
N ARG A 85 6.98 6.56 -12.66
CA ARG A 85 7.69 5.30 -12.37
C ARG A 85 8.40 4.74 -13.61
N GLU A 86 7.76 4.80 -14.78
CA GLU A 86 8.34 4.38 -16.05
C GLU A 86 9.62 5.17 -16.35
N ILE A 87 9.60 6.51 -16.25
CA ILE A 87 10.81 7.34 -16.41
C ILE A 87 11.88 7.00 -15.36
N LEU A 88 11.50 6.73 -14.10
CA LEU A 88 12.45 6.30 -13.06
C LEU A 88 13.08 4.93 -13.34
N VAL A 89 12.46 4.08 -14.15
CA VAL A 89 13.02 2.80 -14.61
C VAL A 89 13.83 2.99 -15.91
N SER A 90 13.29 3.68 -16.91
CA SER A 90 13.95 3.90 -18.22
C SER A 90 15.23 4.73 -18.12
N THR A 91 15.32 5.64 -17.12
CA THR A 91 16.56 6.39 -16.83
C THR A 91 17.56 5.64 -15.94
N SER A 92 17.25 4.40 -15.49
CA SER A 92 18.07 3.72 -14.47
C SER A 92 19.38 3.11 -14.96
N SER A 93 19.59 3.01 -16.27
CA SER A 93 20.85 2.54 -16.88
C SER A 93 21.97 3.59 -16.89
N ALA A 94 21.68 4.84 -16.54
CA ALA A 94 22.62 5.96 -16.59
C ALA A 94 22.69 6.71 -15.25
N GLU A 95 23.76 7.48 -15.08
CA GLU A 95 23.83 8.52 -14.06
C GLU A 95 22.77 9.60 -14.34
N ARG A 96 22.21 10.18 -13.27
CA ARG A 96 21.06 11.07 -13.35
C ARG A 96 20.97 12.02 -12.17
N VAL A 97 20.40 13.19 -12.40
CA VAL A 97 20.08 14.18 -11.37
C VAL A 97 18.62 14.03 -10.99
N VAL A 98 18.35 13.65 -9.75
CA VAL A 98 17.01 13.52 -9.18
C VAL A 98 16.72 14.76 -8.34
N ARG A 99 15.64 15.47 -8.68
CA ARG A 99 15.29 16.78 -8.12
C ARG A 99 14.17 16.64 -7.11
N PHE A 100 14.34 17.21 -5.92
CA PHE A 100 13.40 17.11 -4.80
C PHE A 100 13.04 18.49 -4.23
N LEU A 101 11.86 18.57 -3.62
CA LEU A 101 11.45 19.64 -2.72
C LEU A 101 11.31 19.03 -1.32
N VAL A 102 12.27 19.32 -0.46
CA VAL A 102 12.39 18.78 0.90
C VAL A 102 11.71 19.74 1.88
N PRO A 103 10.80 19.28 2.75
CA PRO A 103 10.23 20.13 3.80
C PRO A 103 11.34 20.67 4.72
N PRO A 104 11.17 21.85 5.33
CA PRO A 104 12.10 22.27 6.38
C PRO A 104 12.17 21.18 7.46
N PRO A 105 13.36 20.91 8.04
CA PRO A 105 13.45 19.97 9.16
C PRO A 105 12.49 20.44 10.27
N PRO A 106 11.78 19.53 10.95
CA PRO A 106 10.97 19.90 12.11
C PRO A 106 11.80 20.75 13.06
N PRO A 107 11.28 21.87 13.60
CA PRO A 107 12.03 22.66 14.56
C PRO A 107 12.47 21.73 15.67
N ALA A 108 13.79 21.66 15.90
CA ALA A 108 14.35 20.76 16.90
C ALA A 108 13.64 21.05 18.22
N VAL A 109 12.95 20.03 18.76
CA VAL A 109 12.33 20.13 20.07
C VAL A 109 13.49 20.16 21.07
N GLN A 110 13.96 21.38 21.32
CA GLN A 110 14.75 21.69 22.49
C GLN A 110 13.83 21.37 23.66
N PHE A 111 14.02 20.20 24.25
CA PHE A 111 13.54 19.95 25.59
C PHE A 111 14.45 20.79 26.49
N GLU A 112 14.09 22.06 26.75
CA GLU A 112 14.89 22.93 27.60
C GLU A 112 15.24 22.17 28.90
N GLU A 113 16.54 22.08 29.17
CA GLU A 113 17.04 21.28 30.28
C GLU A 113 16.54 21.88 31.59
N ILE A 114 15.61 21.19 32.26
CA ILE A 114 14.93 21.67 33.48
C ILE A 114 15.85 21.53 34.71
N ALA A 115 17.08 22.04 34.60
CA ALA A 115 18.14 21.94 35.58
C ALA A 115 17.99 22.91 36.77
N ALA A 116 17.02 23.84 36.71
CA ALA A 116 17.00 25.05 37.55
C ALA A 116 15.75 25.27 38.41
N HIS A 117 14.79 24.34 38.48
CA HIS A 117 13.62 24.47 39.35
C HIS A 117 13.34 23.25 40.25
N GLU A 118 13.67 23.46 41.54
CA GLU A 118 12.99 22.94 42.72
C GLU A 118 12.90 21.40 42.89
N GLY A 119 13.78 20.87 43.73
CA GLY A 119 13.93 19.43 43.96
C GLY A 119 12.76 18.78 44.70
N GLY A 120 12.43 17.55 44.32
CA GLY A 120 11.53 16.68 45.10
C GLY A 120 10.68 15.72 44.26
N LYS A 121 10.33 16.08 43.03
CA LYS A 121 9.53 15.25 42.12
C LYS A 121 10.40 14.12 41.58
N ARG A 122 10.28 12.92 42.16
CA ARG A 122 11.08 11.75 41.75
C ARG A 122 10.71 11.37 40.33
N PHE A 123 11.69 10.94 39.54
CA PHE A 123 11.48 10.46 38.15
C PHE A 123 10.41 9.37 38.03
N ALA A 124 10.15 8.61 39.11
CA ALA A 124 9.04 7.64 39.20
C ALA A 124 7.67 8.29 38.98
N ASP A 125 7.44 9.51 39.47
CA ASP A 125 6.16 10.21 39.36
C ASP A 125 5.94 10.70 37.93
N VAL A 126 6.99 11.25 37.31
CA VAL A 126 6.99 11.69 35.90
C VAL A 126 6.80 10.50 34.95
N TYR A 127 7.47 9.37 35.22
CA TYR A 127 7.31 8.13 34.46
C TYR A 127 5.90 7.54 34.62
N THR A 128 5.32 7.60 35.83
CA THR A 128 3.95 7.14 36.08
C THR A 128 2.93 8.02 35.38
N LEU A 129 3.08 9.35 35.44
CA LEU A 129 2.25 10.30 34.70
C LEU A 129 2.33 10.06 33.18
N GLY A 130 3.54 9.86 32.64
CA GLY A 130 3.73 9.53 31.23
C GLY A 130 3.10 8.19 30.82
N LYS A 131 3.15 7.18 31.71
CA LYS A 131 2.49 5.89 31.54
C LYS A 131 0.97 6.02 31.53
N GLU A 132 0.39 6.83 32.41
CA GLU A 132 -1.06 7.02 32.51
C GLU A 132 -1.61 7.86 31.33
N LEU A 133 -0.92 8.94 30.95
CA LEU A 133 -1.24 9.73 29.76
C LEU A 133 -1.11 8.90 28.46
N GLY A 134 -0.03 8.11 28.35
CA GLY A 134 0.20 7.22 27.21
C GLY A 134 -0.79 6.06 27.12
N ALA A 135 -1.24 5.53 28.26
CA ALA A 135 -2.23 4.45 28.30
C ALA A 135 -3.55 4.84 27.63
N GLY A 136 -4.01 6.08 27.75
CA GLY A 136 -5.26 6.54 27.16
C GLY A 136 -5.32 6.40 25.64
N THR A 137 -4.25 6.76 24.93
CA THR A 137 -4.18 6.67 23.46
C THR A 137 -3.74 5.28 22.98
N PHE A 138 -2.77 4.66 23.66
CA PHE A 138 -2.22 3.36 23.25
C PHE A 138 -3.21 2.20 23.51
N SER A 139 -3.99 2.26 24.59
CA SER A 139 -4.99 1.24 24.93
C SER A 139 -6.05 1.11 23.82
N VAL A 140 -6.57 2.24 23.30
CA VAL A 140 -7.54 2.26 22.19
C VAL A 140 -7.00 1.53 20.96
N LEU A 141 -5.73 1.74 20.61
CA LEU A 141 -5.08 1.05 19.48
C LEU A 141 -4.92 -0.45 19.74
N THR A 142 -4.51 -0.86 20.96
CA THR A 142 -4.43 -2.30 21.30
C THR A 142 -5.79 -2.99 21.28
N THR A 143 -6.84 -2.37 21.83
CA THR A 143 -8.21 -2.91 21.81
C THR A 143 -8.74 -3.08 20.39
N ALA A 144 -8.48 -2.12 19.50
CA ALA A 144 -8.86 -2.21 18.09
C ALA A 144 -8.15 -3.38 17.37
N LEU A 145 -6.86 -3.60 17.65
CA LEU A 145 -6.09 -4.73 17.10
C LEU A 145 -6.58 -6.08 17.64
N GLU A 146 -7.00 -6.16 18.90
CA GLU A 146 -7.55 -7.37 19.50
C GLU A 146 -8.93 -7.74 18.95
N GLU A 147 -9.86 -6.78 18.82
CA GLU A 147 -11.14 -7.04 18.15
C GLU A 147 -10.95 -7.38 16.66
N LEU A 148 -9.98 -6.79 15.97
CA LEU A 148 -9.65 -7.19 14.60
C LEU A 148 -9.15 -8.65 14.51
N ARG A 149 -8.26 -9.08 15.42
CA ARG A 149 -7.80 -10.48 15.52
C ARG A 149 -8.98 -11.42 15.81
N LYS A 150 -9.82 -11.06 16.78
CA LYS A 150 -11.02 -11.79 17.23
C LYS A 150 -12.08 -11.91 16.12
N PHE A 151 -12.31 -10.85 15.34
CA PHE A 151 -13.19 -10.87 14.17
C PHE A 151 -12.63 -11.73 13.03
N ASN A 152 -11.32 -11.62 12.73
CA ASN A 152 -10.65 -12.44 11.71
C ASN A 152 -10.73 -13.94 12.05
N ALA A 153 -10.48 -14.30 13.32
CA ALA A 153 -10.65 -15.66 13.83
C ALA A 153 -12.11 -16.14 13.74
N ARG A 154 -13.08 -15.32 14.19
CA ARG A 154 -14.53 -15.62 14.09
C ARG A 154 -14.98 -15.86 12.63
N ARG A 155 -14.48 -15.05 11.67
CA ARG A 155 -14.77 -15.22 10.23
C ARG A 155 -14.19 -16.53 9.69
N LYS A 156 -12.93 -16.83 9.99
CA LYS A 156 -12.27 -18.09 9.59
C LYS A 156 -12.98 -19.32 10.17
N PHE A 157 -13.32 -19.29 11.45
CA PHE A 157 -14.07 -20.38 12.10
C PHE A 157 -15.46 -20.58 11.47
N ARG A 158 -16.22 -19.51 11.23
CA ARG A 158 -17.52 -19.60 10.53
C ARG A 158 -17.41 -20.19 9.13
N ALA A 159 -16.38 -19.84 8.36
CA ALA A 159 -16.14 -20.43 7.04
C ALA A 159 -15.83 -21.94 7.11
N ALA A 160 -14.95 -22.35 8.03
CA ALA A 160 -14.63 -23.76 8.26
C ALA A 160 -15.86 -24.57 8.71
N VAL A 161 -16.62 -24.06 9.68
CA VAL A 161 -17.88 -24.69 10.14
C VAL A 161 -18.93 -24.76 9.04
N SER A 162 -19.04 -23.74 8.18
CA SER A 162 -19.94 -23.79 7.03
C SER A 162 -19.55 -24.89 6.03
N THR A 163 -18.24 -25.06 5.79
CA THR A 163 -17.72 -26.13 4.93
C THR A 163 -17.98 -27.51 5.53
N VAL A 164 -17.73 -27.69 6.82
CA VAL A 164 -18.02 -28.94 7.55
C VAL A 164 -19.51 -29.25 7.58
N LYS A 165 -20.39 -28.25 7.74
CA LYS A 165 -21.84 -28.45 7.65
C LYS A 165 -22.27 -28.86 6.24
N ALA A 166 -21.67 -28.28 5.19
CA ALA A 166 -21.94 -28.64 3.81
C ALA A 166 -21.47 -30.06 3.49
N THR A 167 -20.26 -30.47 3.91
CA THR A 167 -19.76 -31.84 3.68
C THR A 167 -20.55 -32.87 4.48
N ILE A 168 -20.89 -32.62 5.75
CA ILE A 168 -21.78 -33.51 6.53
C ILE A 168 -23.16 -33.65 5.86
N SER A 169 -23.71 -32.56 5.30
CA SER A 169 -24.99 -32.61 4.58
C SER A 169 -24.89 -33.41 3.28
N LEU A 170 -23.80 -33.23 2.52
CA LEU A 170 -23.53 -33.98 1.29
C LEU A 170 -23.31 -35.47 1.59
N THR A 171 -22.49 -35.81 2.58
CA THR A 171 -22.28 -37.19 3.02
C THR A 171 -23.59 -37.83 3.49
N LYS A 172 -24.43 -37.12 4.25
CA LYS A 172 -25.76 -37.63 4.63
C LYS A 172 -26.67 -37.90 3.43
N ALA A 173 -26.66 -37.03 2.42
CA ALA A 173 -27.44 -37.22 1.18
C ALA A 173 -26.91 -38.38 0.32
N LEU A 174 -25.61 -38.72 0.44
CA LEU A 174 -24.99 -39.86 -0.24
C LEU A 174 -25.15 -41.18 0.54
N THR A 175 -25.21 -41.16 1.88
CA THR A 175 -25.42 -42.38 2.69
C THR A 175 -26.88 -42.75 2.86
N LEU A 176 -27.80 -41.78 2.88
CA LEU A 176 -29.25 -41.98 2.89
C LEU A 176 -29.75 -41.77 1.47
N GLY A 177 -29.89 -42.87 0.72
CA GLY A 177 -30.08 -42.90 -0.74
C GLY A 177 -31.36 -42.25 -1.29
N GLY A 178 -31.45 -40.92 -1.18
CA GLY A 178 -32.55 -40.11 -1.70
C GLY A 178 -32.43 -39.88 -3.20
N SER A 179 -32.88 -40.84 -4.00
CA SER A 179 -32.96 -40.71 -5.46
C SER A 179 -33.98 -39.61 -5.86
N PRO A 180 -33.57 -38.50 -6.51
CA PRO A 180 -34.48 -37.45 -6.93
C PRO A 180 -35.20 -37.86 -8.22
N ARG A 181 -36.31 -38.60 -8.08
CA ARG A 181 -37.19 -38.94 -9.21
C ARG A 181 -38.07 -37.74 -9.57
N SER A 182 -38.10 -37.36 -10.85
CA SER A 182 -38.86 -36.20 -11.33
C SER A 182 -40.31 -36.53 -11.71
N SER A 183 -41.24 -35.76 -11.17
CA SER A 183 -42.61 -35.55 -11.67
C SER A 183 -43.21 -34.37 -10.91
N LYS A 184 -43.97 -33.41 -11.45
CA LYS A 184 -44.30 -32.86 -12.79
C LYS A 184 -45.68 -32.20 -12.56
N ASP A 185 -45.91 -31.01 -13.13
CA ASP A 185 -47.15 -30.21 -13.08
C ASP A 185 -47.48 -29.63 -11.66
N SER A 186 -48.05 -28.43 -11.51
CA SER A 186 -48.44 -27.38 -12.47
C SER A 186 -48.57 -25.98 -11.81
N GLY A 187 -48.32 -24.90 -12.57
CA GLY A 187 -48.47 -23.48 -12.18
C GLY A 187 -47.25 -22.91 -11.41
N ASP A 188 -46.41 -21.99 -11.90
CA ASP A 188 -46.51 -21.06 -13.06
C ASP A 188 -47.64 -20.03 -12.90
N GLU A 189 -47.49 -18.72 -13.12
CA GLU A 189 -46.38 -17.87 -13.64
C GLU A 189 -45.20 -17.66 -12.63
N GLY A 190 -44.18 -16.79 -12.80
CA GLY A 190 -43.83 -15.83 -13.86
C GLY A 190 -42.57 -14.99 -13.51
N GLU A 191 -41.70 -14.74 -14.50
CA GLU A 191 -40.60 -13.73 -14.65
C GLU A 191 -39.77 -13.24 -13.41
N GLN A 192 -38.44 -13.00 -13.48
CA GLN A 192 -37.57 -12.75 -14.63
C GLN A 192 -36.08 -13.08 -14.34
N ARG A 193 -35.33 -13.39 -15.41
CA ARG A 193 -33.93 -13.04 -15.75
C ARG A 193 -32.99 -12.45 -14.66
N THR A 194 -31.69 -12.79 -14.55
CA THR A 194 -30.81 -13.55 -15.49
C THR A 194 -29.51 -14.05 -14.82
N GLN A 195 -29.03 -15.21 -15.29
CA GLN A 195 -27.63 -15.59 -15.58
C GLN A 195 -26.51 -15.12 -14.64
N SER A 196 -25.85 -16.01 -13.87
CA SER A 196 -24.88 -17.05 -14.31
C SER A 196 -23.45 -16.56 -14.55
N ALA A 197 -22.56 -16.86 -13.60
CA ALA A 197 -21.27 -17.47 -13.96
C ALA A 197 -21.52 -18.93 -14.40
N PRO A 198 -20.62 -19.59 -15.16
CA PRO A 198 -19.50 -20.27 -14.47
C PRO A 198 -18.19 -20.43 -15.29
N ALA A 199 -17.14 -20.90 -14.60
CA ALA A 199 -16.26 -22.06 -14.88
C ALA A 199 -16.07 -22.59 -16.35
N VAL A 200 -14.94 -23.21 -16.78
CA VAL A 200 -13.64 -23.54 -16.12
C VAL A 200 -12.60 -24.05 -17.16
N VAL A 201 -11.31 -23.78 -16.91
CA VAL A 201 -10.05 -24.53 -17.23
C VAL A 201 -9.90 -25.37 -18.53
N ASN A 202 -8.88 -24.98 -19.32
CA ASN A 202 -7.88 -25.74 -20.12
C ASN A 202 -8.21 -27.06 -20.86
N GLY A 203 -7.80 -27.09 -22.14
CA GLY A 203 -7.36 -28.28 -22.88
C GLY A 203 -6.40 -27.86 -24.01
N SER A 204 -5.28 -28.57 -24.23
CA SER A 204 -4.17 -28.10 -25.09
C SER A 204 -3.97 -28.94 -26.36
N ALA A 205 -3.94 -28.30 -27.53
CA ALA A 205 -3.50 -28.88 -28.81
C ALA A 205 -3.06 -27.78 -29.82
N VAL A 206 -2.06 -28.07 -30.67
CA VAL A 206 -1.36 -27.15 -31.61
C VAL A 206 -0.73 -27.97 -32.77
N PRO A 207 -0.58 -27.49 -34.04
CA PRO A 207 -1.14 -26.33 -34.73
C PRO A 207 -2.29 -26.79 -35.67
N PRO A 208 -2.32 -26.83 -37.04
CA PRO A 208 -1.45 -26.33 -38.15
C PRO A 208 -2.08 -25.20 -39.03
N PRO A 209 -1.36 -24.62 -40.03
CA PRO A 209 -1.86 -23.53 -40.90
C PRO A 209 -1.92 -23.83 -42.43
N ALA A 210 -2.38 -22.81 -43.20
CA ALA A 210 -2.29 -22.58 -44.67
C ALA A 210 -3.54 -22.95 -45.54
N PRO A 211 -3.76 -22.31 -46.72
CA PRO A 211 -3.28 -20.99 -47.22
C PRO A 211 -4.35 -20.06 -47.89
N THR A 212 -4.01 -18.77 -47.98
CA THR A 212 -4.21 -17.80 -49.10
C THR A 212 -5.50 -17.77 -49.94
N ALA A 213 -6.19 -16.61 -49.94
CA ALA A 213 -6.44 -15.81 -51.16
C ALA A 213 -6.94 -14.38 -50.83
N SER A 214 -6.34 -13.36 -51.46
CA SER A 214 -6.89 -12.00 -51.58
C SER A 214 -7.23 -11.70 -53.04
N GLN A 215 -8.13 -10.75 -53.26
CA GLN A 215 -8.08 -9.82 -54.39
C GLN A 215 -7.69 -8.44 -53.85
#